data_AF-H8Z647-F1
#
_entry.id   AF-H8Z647-F1
#
_cell.length_a   1.000
_cell.length_b   1.000
_cell.length_c   1.000
_cell.angle_alpha   90.00
_cell.angle_beta   90.00
_cell.angle_gamma   90.00
#
_symmetry.space_group_name_H-M   'P 1'
#
loop_
_entity.id
_entity.type
_entity.pdbx_description
1 polymer ?
#
loop_
_entity_poly.entity_id
_entity_poly.type
_entity_poly.pdbx_seq_one_letter_code
_entity_poly.pdbx_strand_id
1 'polypeptide(L)'
;MLRVHHSNRLEQLIDVLATQEDAAGKDPFAREVIVVPNQGMARWVSQQLAMRRGIAANIDYPLPASFFWRMLTSWLPEAPEQDAYGQGALTWRIFRLLPEMIAAPAFADLKRYLDADSSDLRRFELAAQLASLFDQYLIYRHDLCLDFERG
;
A
#
# COMPACT_ATOMS: atom_id res chain seq x y z
N MET A 1 -6.26 22.00 -6.80
CA MET A 1 -7.72 21.83 -6.63
C MET A 1 -8.08 20.39 -6.92
N LEU A 2 -8.69 19.67 -5.98
CA LEU A 2 -9.18 18.32 -6.21
C LEU A 2 -10.47 18.38 -7.03
N ARG A 3 -10.53 17.65 -8.15
CA ARG A 3 -11.72 17.52 -9.00
C ARG A 3 -12.24 16.10 -8.89
N VAL A 4 -13.52 15.92 -8.60
CA VAL A 4 -14.18 14.61 -8.51
C VAL A 4 -15.21 14.50 -9.61
N HIS A 5 -15.07 13.48 -10.46
CA HIS A 5 -15.99 13.18 -11.54
C HIS A 5 -16.80 11.93 -11.18
N HIS A 6 -18.13 12.03 -11.22
CA HIS A 6 -19.03 10.91 -10.95
C HIS A 6 -19.71 10.47 -12.25
N SER A 7 -19.83 9.17 -12.44
CA SER A 7 -20.54 8.57 -13.56
C SER A 7 -21.00 7.16 -13.20
N ASN A 8 -22.06 6.69 -13.86
CA ASN A 8 -22.51 5.31 -13.81
C ASN A 8 -21.83 4.41 -14.87
N ARG A 9 -21.03 4.99 -15.76
CA ARG A 9 -20.32 4.31 -16.84
C ARG A 9 -18.87 4.73 -16.87
N LEU A 10 -17.98 3.74 -16.80
CA LEU A 10 -16.53 3.97 -16.78
C LEU A 10 -16.05 4.60 -18.10
N GLU A 11 -16.70 4.28 -19.22
CA GLU A 11 -16.37 4.82 -20.54
C GLU A 11 -16.51 6.34 -20.58
N GLN A 12 -17.52 6.90 -19.91
CA GLN A 12 -17.70 8.35 -19.81
C GLN A 12 -16.60 9.02 -18.98
N LEU A 13 -16.13 8.34 -17.92
CA LEU A 13 -14.99 8.84 -17.13
C LEU A 13 -13.71 8.85 -17.95
N ILE A 14 -13.53 7.85 -18.83
CA ILE A 14 -12.39 7.84 -19.76
C ILE A 14 -12.52 8.90 -20.84
N ASP A 15 -13.73 9.19 -21.33
CA ASP A 15 -13.91 10.31 -22.26
C ASP A 15 -13.45 11.63 -21.61
N VAL A 16 -13.85 11.86 -20.35
CA VAL A 16 -13.38 13.03 -19.59
C VAL A 16 -11.86 13.01 -19.44
N LEU A 17 -11.27 11.89 -19.03
CA LEU A 17 -9.82 11.76 -18.88
C LEU A 17 -9.08 12.02 -20.21
N ALA A 18 -9.57 11.46 -21.31
CA ALA A 18 -8.96 11.60 -22.63
C ALA A 18 -8.94 13.06 -23.11
N THR A 19 -9.95 13.85 -22.74
CA THR A 19 -10.03 15.29 -23.05
C THR A 19 -9.22 16.18 -22.12
N GLN A 20 -8.67 15.66 -21.02
CA GLN A 20 -7.75 16.45 -20.22
C GLN A 20 -6.44 16.59 -21.00
N GLU A 21 -6.17 17.81 -21.45
CA GLU A 21 -4.89 18.17 -22.04
C GLU A 21 -3.85 18.41 -20.95
N ASP A 22 -2.62 18.03 -21.26
CA ASP A 22 -1.47 18.47 -20.47
C ASP A 22 -1.35 19.99 -20.56
N ALA A 23 -1.34 20.66 -19.41
CA ALA A 23 -1.13 22.10 -19.34
C ALA A 23 0.13 22.49 -20.14
N ALA A 24 0.00 23.53 -20.98
CA ALA A 24 1.13 24.08 -21.71
C ALA A 24 2.31 24.38 -20.76
N GLY A 25 3.51 23.89 -21.11
CA GLY A 25 4.74 24.10 -20.32
C GLY A 25 5.20 22.92 -19.46
N LYS A 26 4.59 21.72 -19.58
CA LYS A 26 5.13 20.50 -18.95
C LYS A 26 6.37 19.97 -19.70
N ASP A 27 7.26 19.34 -18.95
CA ASP A 27 8.42 18.61 -19.47
C ASP A 27 7.96 17.50 -20.45
N PRO A 28 8.48 17.45 -21.69
CA PRO A 28 8.09 16.47 -22.71
C PRO A 28 8.38 15.00 -22.31
N PHE A 29 9.24 14.75 -21.32
CA PHE A 29 9.52 13.40 -20.82
C PHE A 29 8.80 13.05 -19.53
N ALA A 30 8.07 14.01 -18.94
CA ALA A 30 7.28 13.74 -17.74
C ALA A 30 6.24 12.65 -18.02
N ARG A 31 6.19 11.66 -17.12
CA ARG A 31 5.21 10.58 -17.19
C ARG A 31 3.84 11.08 -16.74
N GLU A 32 2.80 10.72 -17.48
CA GLU A 32 1.42 10.86 -16.99
C GLU A 32 1.20 9.78 -15.91
N VAL A 33 0.62 10.14 -14.77
CA VAL A 33 0.38 9.20 -13.66
C VAL A 33 -1.11 8.98 -13.50
N ILE A 34 -1.55 7.73 -13.66
CA ILE A 34 -2.94 7.33 -13.47
C ILE A 34 -2.99 6.24 -12.40
N VAL A 35 -3.45 6.60 -11.21
CA VAL A 35 -3.60 5.65 -10.11
C VAL A 35 -4.74 4.68 -10.41
N VAL A 36 -4.48 3.38 -10.33
CA VAL A 36 -5.45 2.33 -10.66
C VAL A 36 -5.59 1.31 -9.53
N PRO A 37 -6.75 0.68 -9.35
CA PRO A 37 -6.95 -0.28 -8.27
C PRO A 37 -6.24 -1.63 -8.53
N ASN A 38 -5.95 -1.96 -9.79
CA ASN A 38 -5.29 -3.19 -10.19
C ASN A 38 -4.74 -3.10 -11.62
N GLN A 39 -3.93 -4.10 -11.99
CA GLN A 39 -3.29 -4.16 -13.31
C GLN A 39 -4.27 -4.39 -14.48
N GLY A 40 -5.42 -5.02 -14.22
CA GLY A 40 -6.46 -5.17 -15.24
C GLY A 40 -7.00 -3.80 -15.69
N MET A 41 -7.20 -2.91 -14.72
CA MET A 41 -7.61 -1.53 -14.99
C MET A 41 -6.52 -0.74 -15.72
N ALA A 42 -5.24 -0.89 -15.35
CA ALA A 42 -4.12 -0.26 -16.07
C ALA A 42 -4.16 -0.57 -17.59
N ARG A 43 -4.34 -1.85 -17.91
CA ARG A 43 -4.41 -2.32 -19.30
C ARG A 43 -5.65 -1.78 -20.02
N TRP A 44 -6.80 -1.81 -19.34
CA TRP A 44 -8.05 -1.30 -19.92
C TRP A 44 -7.95 0.20 -20.20
N VAL A 45 -7.48 1.01 -19.24
CA VAL A 45 -7.27 2.46 -19.41
C VAL A 45 -6.31 2.74 -20.56
N SER A 46 -5.17 2.05 -20.63
CA SER A 46 -4.20 2.22 -21.72
C SER A 46 -4.82 1.99 -23.10
N GLN A 47 -5.60 0.93 -23.26
CA GLN A 47 -6.29 0.62 -24.51
C GLN A 47 -7.34 1.69 -24.85
N GLN A 48 -8.15 2.09 -23.87
CA GLN A 48 -9.21 3.06 -24.08
C GLN A 48 -8.67 4.46 -24.41
N LEU A 49 -7.55 4.86 -23.81
CA LEU A 49 -6.85 6.10 -24.14
C LEU A 49 -6.24 6.02 -25.54
N ALA A 50 -5.57 4.91 -25.90
CA ALA A 50 -5.01 4.73 -27.23
C ALA A 50 -6.08 4.78 -28.33
N MET A 51 -7.26 4.20 -28.10
CA MET A 51 -8.39 4.28 -29.05
C MET A 51 -8.90 5.71 -29.26
N ARG A 52 -8.81 6.59 -28.25
CA ARG A 52 -9.32 7.97 -28.31
C ARG A 52 -8.28 8.99 -28.77
N ARG A 53 -7.03 8.82 -28.32
CA ARG A 53 -5.90 9.73 -28.60
C ARG A 53 -5.01 9.24 -29.75
N GLY A 54 -5.23 8.03 -30.26
CA GLY A 54 -4.38 7.35 -31.25
C GLY A 54 -3.19 6.61 -30.65
N ILE A 55 -2.70 7.03 -29.49
CA ILE A 55 -1.60 6.39 -28.74
C ILE A 55 -1.78 6.58 -27.23
N ALA A 56 -1.33 5.61 -26.44
CA ALA A 56 -1.14 5.74 -25.01
C ALA A 56 0.27 5.26 -24.66
N ALA A 57 1.15 6.18 -24.28
CA ALA A 57 2.56 5.91 -24.02
C ALA A 57 3.07 6.80 -22.88
N ASN A 58 4.18 6.39 -22.25
CA ASN A 58 4.79 7.11 -21.11
C ASN A 58 3.82 7.35 -19.92
N ILE A 59 2.89 6.42 -19.69
CA ILE A 59 1.94 6.46 -18.58
C ILE A 59 2.39 5.48 -17.49
N ASP A 60 2.41 5.95 -16.26
CA ASP A 60 2.67 5.15 -15.05
C ASP A 60 1.34 4.83 -14.35
N TYR A 61 1.19 3.57 -13.94
CA TYR A 61 -0.04 3.03 -13.34
C TYR A 61 0.19 2.49 -11.93
N PRO A 62 0.52 3.36 -10.95
CA PRO A 62 0.74 2.90 -9.59
C PRO A 62 -0.59 2.47 -8.93
N LEU A 63 -0.48 1.52 -8.00
CA LEU A 63 -1.56 1.20 -7.07
C LEU A 63 -1.67 2.32 -6.02
N PRO A 64 -2.82 2.47 -5.32
CA PRO A 64 -3.00 3.55 -4.36
C PRO A 64 -1.90 3.60 -3.30
N ALA A 65 -1.59 2.47 -2.66
CA ALA A 65 -0.58 2.41 -1.60
C ALA A 65 0.82 2.85 -2.08
N SER A 66 1.27 2.36 -3.24
CA SER A 66 2.59 2.74 -3.78
C SER A 66 2.63 4.19 -4.27
N PHE A 67 1.51 4.71 -4.79
CA PHE A 67 1.38 6.12 -5.14
C PHE A 67 1.47 7.02 -3.90
N PHE A 68 0.75 6.69 -2.82
CA PHE A 68 0.81 7.43 -1.57
C PHE A 68 2.22 7.40 -0.97
N TRP A 69 2.88 6.23 -0.96
CA TRP A 69 4.27 6.14 -0.48
C TRP A 69 5.23 7.01 -1.27
N ARG A 70 5.14 7.00 -2.61
CA ARG A 70 5.95 7.88 -3.48
C ARG A 70 5.69 9.36 -3.21
N MET A 71 4.44 9.73 -2.97
CA MET A 71 4.08 11.10 -2.62
C MET A 71 4.71 11.47 -1.28
N LEU A 72 4.58 10.61 -0.27
CA LEU A 72 5.15 10.81 1.06
C LEU A 72 6.67 11.01 1.00
N THR A 73 7.40 10.13 0.32
CA THR A 73 8.87 10.22 0.22
C THR A 73 9.33 11.44 -0.57
N SER A 74 8.58 11.89 -1.57
CA SER A 74 8.90 13.14 -2.27
C SER A 74 8.71 14.41 -1.43
N TRP A 75 7.86 14.35 -0.39
CA TRP A 75 7.61 15.46 0.54
C TRP A 75 8.42 15.37 1.83
N LEU A 76 8.85 14.17 2.20
CA LEU A 76 9.59 13.88 3.43
C LEU A 76 10.93 13.22 3.06
N PRO A 77 12.00 14.00 2.80
CA PRO A 77 13.29 13.47 2.33
C PRO A 77 13.98 12.51 3.30
N GLU A 78 13.61 12.58 4.58
CA GLU A 78 14.13 11.68 5.63
C GLU A 78 13.35 10.36 5.72
N ALA A 79 12.22 10.24 5.01
CA ALA A 79 11.49 8.98 4.97
C ALA A 79 12.33 7.90 4.28
N PRO A 80 12.40 6.69 4.85
CA PRO A 80 13.16 5.60 4.25
C PRO A 80 12.57 5.24 2.87
N GLU A 81 13.43 4.88 1.91
CA GLU A 81 12.99 4.47 0.56
C GLU A 81 12.02 3.27 0.62
N GLN A 82 12.22 2.38 1.59
CA GLN A 82 11.38 1.22 1.84
C GLN A 82 10.59 1.42 3.14
N ASP A 83 9.35 0.94 3.13
CA ASP A 83 8.52 0.91 4.32
C ASP A 83 9.14 -0.06 5.35
N ALA A 84 9.75 0.52 6.39
CA ALA A 84 10.35 -0.22 7.49
C ALA A 84 9.34 -1.04 8.29
N TYR A 85 8.05 -0.71 8.15
CA TYR A 85 6.90 -1.37 8.77
C TYR A 85 6.06 -2.15 7.75
N GLY A 86 6.54 -2.32 6.51
CA GLY A 86 5.87 -3.16 5.54
C GLY A 86 5.70 -4.59 6.07
N GLN A 87 4.59 -5.23 5.72
CA GLN A 87 4.17 -6.53 6.28
C GLN A 87 5.31 -7.58 6.33
N GLY A 88 6.11 -7.68 5.27
CA GLY A 88 7.25 -8.60 5.23
C GLY A 88 8.32 -8.29 6.28
N ALA A 89 8.71 -7.01 6.42
CA ALA A 89 9.68 -6.58 7.42
C ALA A 89 9.14 -6.77 8.85
N LEU A 90 7.88 -6.40 9.08
CA LEU A 90 7.21 -6.60 10.36
C LEU A 90 7.12 -8.06 10.76
N THR A 91 6.81 -8.96 9.82
CA THR A 91 6.75 -10.40 10.07
C THR A 91 8.07 -10.90 10.69
N TRP A 92 9.21 -10.54 10.10
CA TRP A 92 10.51 -10.97 10.61
C TRP A 92 10.89 -10.29 11.94
N ARG A 93 10.53 -9.02 12.12
CA ARG A 93 10.76 -8.30 13.39
C ARG A 93 9.96 -8.94 14.52
N ILE A 94 8.67 -9.20 14.31
CA ILE A 94 7.78 -9.85 15.28
C ILE A 94 8.27 -11.28 15.56
N PHE A 95 8.63 -12.04 14.54
CA PHE A 95 9.19 -13.39 14.68
C PHE A 95 10.39 -13.43 15.63
N ARG A 96 11.28 -12.44 15.53
CA ARG A 96 12.46 -12.29 16.40
C ARG A 96 12.09 -11.88 17.82
N LEU A 97 11.09 -11.01 18.01
CA LEU A 97 10.68 -10.47 19.32
C LEU A 97 9.81 -11.43 20.13
N LEU A 98 9.00 -12.25 19.46
CA LEU A 98 8.03 -13.14 20.10
C LEU A 98 8.61 -14.00 21.24
N PRO A 99 9.78 -14.65 21.12
CA PRO A 99 10.34 -15.49 22.19
C PRO A 99 10.59 -14.75 23.51
N GLU A 100 11.01 -13.49 23.44
CA GLU A 100 11.24 -12.67 24.63
C GLU A 100 9.91 -12.19 25.23
N MET A 101 8.94 -11.82 24.39
CA MET A 101 7.64 -11.32 24.83
C MET A 101 6.79 -12.39 25.51
N ILE A 102 6.79 -13.63 24.99
CA ILE A 102 5.96 -14.71 25.54
C ILE A 102 6.43 -15.22 26.92
N ALA A 103 7.57 -14.75 27.42
CA ALA A 103 8.02 -15.03 28.77
C ALA A 103 7.15 -14.33 29.83
N ALA A 104 6.46 -13.23 29.47
CA ALA A 104 5.58 -12.52 30.39
C ALA A 104 4.28 -13.31 30.67
N PRO A 105 3.76 -13.27 31.93
CA PRO A 105 2.55 -14.01 32.30
C PRO A 105 1.31 -13.67 31.48
N ALA A 106 1.22 -12.43 30.97
CA ALA A 106 0.13 -11.96 30.12
C ALA A 106 0.00 -12.75 28.80
N PHE A 107 1.06 -13.42 28.35
CA PHE A 107 1.12 -14.19 27.11
C PHE A 107 1.10 -15.71 27.32
N ALA A 108 0.65 -16.20 28.48
CA ALA A 108 0.70 -17.62 28.84
C ALA A 108 0.01 -18.54 27.82
N ASP A 109 -1.12 -18.13 27.24
CA ASP A 109 -1.82 -18.93 26.22
C ASP A 109 -1.07 -18.94 24.89
N LEU A 110 -0.43 -17.81 24.52
CA LEU A 110 0.40 -17.71 23.33
C LEU A 110 1.65 -18.58 23.45
N LYS A 111 2.27 -18.59 24.63
CA LYS A 111 3.39 -19.48 24.96
C LYS A 111 3.00 -20.94 24.78
N ARG A 112 1.86 -21.36 25.34
CA ARG A 112 1.34 -22.74 25.22
C ARG A 112 1.09 -23.13 23.75
N TYR A 113 0.61 -22.20 22.93
CA TYR A 113 0.39 -22.43 21.50
C TYR A 113 1.70 -22.66 20.73
N LEU A 114 2.76 -21.93 21.09
CA LEU A 114 4.07 -21.99 20.44
C LEU A 114 4.98 -23.14 20.92
N ASP A 115 4.76 -23.65 22.14
CA ASP A 115 5.52 -24.79 22.71
C ASP A 115 5.13 -26.15 22.09
N ALA A 116 4.13 -26.22 21.22
CA ALA A 116 3.70 -27.44 20.53
C ALA A 116 4.56 -27.78 19.30
N ASP A 117 4.47 -29.01 18.79
CA ASP A 117 5.22 -29.47 17.61
C ASP A 117 5.10 -28.49 16.42
N SER A 118 6.25 -28.21 15.78
CA SER A 118 6.43 -27.20 14.71
C SER A 118 6.48 -25.74 15.18
N SER A 119 7.17 -25.48 16.30
CA SER A 119 7.26 -24.16 16.95
C SER A 119 7.72 -23.03 16.02
N ASP A 120 8.70 -23.28 15.14
CA ASP A 120 9.20 -22.25 14.22
C ASP A 120 8.20 -21.89 13.12
N LEU A 121 7.51 -22.87 12.54
CA LEU A 121 6.48 -22.62 11.54
C LEU A 121 5.30 -21.85 12.16
N ARG A 122 4.82 -22.30 13.32
CA ARG A 122 3.73 -21.62 14.06
C ARG A 122 4.11 -20.20 14.47
N ARG A 123 5.37 -20.01 14.90
CA ARG A 123 5.90 -18.68 15.24
C ARG A 123 5.92 -17.77 14.02
N PHE A 124 6.30 -18.29 12.85
CA PHE A 124 6.28 -17.53 11.59
C PHE A 124 4.85 -17.18 11.17
N GLU A 125 3.94 -18.14 11.18
CA GLU A 125 2.52 -17.93 10.84
C GLU A 125 1.87 -16.89 11.75
N LEU A 126 2.10 -16.98 13.07
CA LEU A 126 1.63 -16.00 14.04
C LEU A 126 2.23 -14.62 13.77
N ALA A 127 3.54 -14.53 13.53
CA ALA A 127 4.20 -13.27 13.23
C ALA A 127 3.65 -12.63 11.95
N ALA A 128 3.34 -13.43 10.92
CA ALA A 128 2.75 -12.96 9.68
C ALA A 128 1.31 -12.46 9.87
N GLN A 129 0.52 -13.15 10.70
CA GLN A 129 -0.85 -12.72 11.05
C GLN A 129 -0.82 -11.41 11.85
N LEU A 130 0.06 -11.29 12.84
CA LEU A 130 0.22 -10.06 13.62
C LEU A 130 0.71 -8.90 12.75
N ALA A 131 1.67 -9.13 11.86
CA ALA A 131 2.12 -8.13 10.90
C ALA A 131 0.98 -7.65 9.99
N SER A 132 0.15 -8.58 9.50
CA SER A 132 -1.04 -8.24 8.71
C SER A 132 -2.07 -7.43 9.50
N LEU A 133 -2.25 -7.73 10.79
CA LEU A 133 -3.16 -6.98 11.66
C LEU A 133 -2.65 -5.56 11.92
N PHE A 134 -1.36 -5.40 12.19
CA PHE A 134 -0.75 -4.08 12.37
C PHE A 134 -0.79 -3.24 11.09
N ASP A 135 -0.56 -3.85 9.92
CA ASP A 135 -0.72 -3.19 8.62
C ASP A 135 -2.15 -2.62 8.45
N GLN A 136 -3.18 -3.41 8.82
CA GLN A 136 -4.56 -2.93 8.82
C GLN A 136 -4.81 -1.83 9.86
N TYR A 137 -4.22 -1.91 11.06
CA TYR A 137 -4.37 -0.88 12.08
C TYR A 137 -3.77 0.44 11.63
N LEU A 138 -2.61 0.44 10.98
CA LEU A 138 -2.01 1.68 10.46
C LEU A 138 -2.94 2.42 9.48
N ILE A 139 -3.81 1.71 8.77
CA ILE A 139 -4.76 2.30 7.81
C ILE A 139 -6.08 2.68 8.50
N TYR A 140 -6.67 1.77 9.27
CA TYR A 140 -8.06 1.90 9.73
C TYR A 140 -8.21 2.33 11.19
N ARG A 141 -7.17 2.14 12.02
CA ARG A 141 -7.17 2.33 13.48
C ARG A 141 -5.82 2.84 14.00
N HIS A 142 -5.26 3.84 13.31
CA HIS A 142 -3.92 4.36 13.61
C HIS A 142 -3.81 4.88 15.05
N ASP A 143 -4.92 5.34 15.62
CA ASP A 143 -5.07 5.72 17.02
C ASP A 143 -4.61 4.62 17.98
N LEU A 144 -5.00 3.36 17.72
CA LEU A 144 -4.60 2.23 18.57
C LEU A 144 -3.09 2.03 18.56
N CYS A 145 -2.42 2.18 17.42
CA CYS A 145 -0.97 2.05 17.34
C CYS A 145 -0.26 3.12 18.17
N LEU A 146 -0.76 4.36 18.12
CA LEU A 146 -0.21 5.48 18.90
C LEU A 146 -0.47 5.31 20.40
N ASP A 147 -1.61 4.76 20.78
CA ASP A 147 -1.93 4.48 22.18
C ASP A 147 -1.07 3.32 22.72
N PHE A 148 -0.89 2.24 21.96
CA PHE A 148 0.01 1.14 22.35
C PHE A 148 1.47 1.58 22.51
N GLU A 149 1.94 2.54 21.71
CA GLU A 149 3.30 3.09 21.84
C GLU A 149 3.50 3.84 23.18
N ARG A 150 2.43 4.39 23.76
CA ARG A 150 2.49 5.16 25.02
C ARG A 150 2.43 4.28 26.28
N GLY A 151 2.10 2.99 26.13
CA GLY A 151 1.86 2.07 27.24
C GLY A 151 0.51 2.26 27.93
#